data_AF-A0A233VLX3-F1
#
_entry.id   AF-A0A233VLX3-F1
#
_cell.length_a   1.000
_cell.length_b   1.000
_cell.length_c   1.000
_cell.angle_alpha   90.00
_cell.angle_beta   90.00
_cell.angle_gamma   90.00
#
_symmetry.space_group_name_H-M   'P 1'
#
loop_
_entity.id
_entity.type
_entity.pdbx_description
1 polymer ?
#
loop_
_entity_poly.entity_id
_entity_poly.type
_entity_poly.pdbx_seq_one_letter_code
_entity_poly.pdbx_strand_id
1 'polypeptide(L)'
;MSEENKTKNVKKKIWIILVVVLIFLASCSALVFKSAGFQRFKKNVKSEYSGGIKREIIIYNAEGKEIFKKSGKFDFTYDDKCIEYIDTQTNLKHNVFAGDNSTVIINELK
;
A
#
# COMPACT_ATOMS: atom_id res chain seq x y z
N MET A 1 38.45 40.94 23.92
CA MET A 1 37.13 40.51 23.39
C MET A 1 36.77 39.18 24.06
N SER A 2 35.84 39.21 25.02
CA SER A 2 35.61 38.14 26.01
C SER A 2 35.26 36.78 25.39
N GLU A 3 35.84 35.70 25.95
CA GLU A 3 35.56 34.28 25.68
C GLU A 3 34.05 33.98 25.54
N GLU A 4 33.21 34.65 26.33
CA GLU A 4 31.76 34.46 26.36
C GLU A 4 31.07 34.81 25.02
N ASN A 5 31.57 35.80 24.29
CA ASN A 5 31.05 36.17 22.97
C ASN A 5 31.45 35.16 21.88
N LYS A 6 32.58 34.46 22.05
CA LYS A 6 33.03 33.41 21.12
C LYS A 6 32.11 32.19 21.22
N THR A 7 31.78 31.77 22.44
CA THR A 7 30.91 30.61 22.70
C THR A 7 29.47 30.82 22.24
N LYS A 8 28.91 32.04 22.42
CA LYS A 8 27.58 32.40 21.92
C LYS A 8 27.50 32.34 20.39
N ASN A 9 28.54 32.81 19.69
CA ASN A 9 28.61 32.75 18.23
C ASN A 9 28.74 31.32 17.69
N VAL A 10 29.48 30.44 18.37
CA VAL A 10 29.58 29.02 17.99
C VAL A 10 28.24 28.29 18.17
N LYS A 11 27.55 28.50 19.30
CA LYS A 11 26.20 27.93 19.53
C LYS A 11 25.19 28.40 18.48
N LYS A 12 25.23 29.69 18.10
CA LYS A 12 24.36 30.25 17.06
C LYS A 12 24.62 29.63 15.68
N LYS A 13 25.89 29.38 15.32
CA LYS A 13 26.26 28.69 14.07
C LYS A 13 25.80 27.23 14.05
N ILE A 14 25.97 26.50 15.15
CA ILE A 14 25.49 25.10 15.27
C ILE A 14 23.97 25.04 15.10
N TRP A 15 23.24 25.98 15.72
CA TRP A 15 21.79 26.03 15.61
C TRP A 15 21.31 26.33 14.19
N ILE A 16 21.99 27.23 13.48
CA ILE A 16 21.70 27.53 12.06
C ILE A 16 21.94 26.29 11.18
N ILE A 17 23.05 25.58 11.38
CA ILE A 17 23.36 24.35 10.62
C ILE A 17 22.28 23.29 10.87
N LEU A 18 21.85 23.10 12.12
CA LEU A 18 20.77 22.18 12.47
C LEU A 18 19.46 22.52 11.75
N VAL A 19 19.09 23.80 11.70
CA VAL A 19 17.87 24.26 11.01
C VAL A 19 17.97 24.03 9.50
N VAL A 20 19.11 24.33 8.88
CA VAL A 20 19.33 24.11 7.44
C VAL A 20 19.25 22.63 7.08
N VAL A 21 19.85 21.76 7.90
CA VAL A 21 19.78 20.30 7.72
C VAL A 21 18.34 19.81 7.85
N LEU A 22 17.58 20.30 8.83
CA LEU A 22 16.16 19.97 9.00
C LEU A 22 15.30 20.38 7.79
N ILE A 23 15.52 21.58 7.25
CA ILE A 23 14.80 22.07 6.08
C ILE A 23 15.15 21.23 4.84
N PHE A 24 16.42 20.85 4.67
CA PHE A 24 16.88 20.02 3.56
C PHE A 24 16.31 18.59 3.62
N LEU A 25 16.23 18.01 4.82
CA LEU A 25 15.60 16.70 5.02
C LEU A 25 14.08 16.76 4.78
N ALA A 26 13.42 17.85 5.18
CA ALA A 26 11.99 18.07 4.93
C ALA A 26 11.66 18.25 3.44
N SER A 27 12.52 18.94 2.67
CA SER A 27 12.33 19.14 1.24
C SER A 27 12.59 17.88 0.42
N CYS A 28 13.63 17.10 0.76
CA CYS A 28 13.87 15.78 0.17
C CYS A 28 12.71 14.81 0.44
N SER A 29 12.18 14.80 1.66
CA SER A 29 11.07 13.91 2.01
C SER A 29 9.77 14.30 1.29
N ALA A 30 9.45 15.59 1.14
CA ALA A 30 8.26 16.05 0.41
C ALA A 30 8.19 15.58 -1.06
N LEU A 31 9.34 15.46 -1.73
CA LEU A 31 9.42 14.92 -3.10
C LEU A 31 9.21 13.40 -3.14
N VAL A 32 9.73 12.68 -2.15
CA VAL A 32 9.55 11.22 -2.04
C VAL A 32 8.10 10.86 -1.71
N PHE A 33 7.42 11.64 -0.85
CA PHE A 33 6.01 11.43 -0.47
C PHE A 33 5.02 11.54 -1.63
N LYS A 34 5.35 12.29 -2.68
CA LYS A 34 4.51 12.42 -3.89
C LYS A 34 4.79 11.38 -4.96
N SER A 35 5.84 10.57 -4.81
CA SER A 35 6.16 9.53 -5.80
C SER A 35 5.12 8.41 -5.78
N ALA A 36 4.80 7.87 -6.96
CA ALA A 36 3.91 6.71 -7.10
C ALA A 36 4.42 5.48 -6.33
N GLY A 37 5.75 5.35 -6.21
CA GLY A 37 6.40 4.31 -5.41
C GLY A 37 6.08 4.42 -3.92
N PHE A 38 6.13 5.63 -3.36
CA PHE A 38 5.79 5.84 -1.95
C PHE A 38 4.29 5.62 -1.67
N GLN A 39 3.41 5.97 -2.61
CA GLN A 39 1.99 5.65 -2.47
C GLN A 39 1.72 4.14 -2.49
N ARG A 40 2.43 3.39 -3.35
CA ARG A 40 2.38 1.91 -3.35
C ARG A 40 2.96 1.33 -2.08
N PHE A 41 4.10 1.84 -1.62
CA PHE A 41 4.71 1.42 -0.36
C PHE A 41 3.78 1.68 0.83
N LYS A 42 3.18 2.87 0.92
CA LYS A 42 2.17 3.18 1.94
C LYS A 42 0.95 2.26 1.85
N LYS A 43 0.49 1.91 0.64
CA LYS A 43 -0.61 0.95 0.45
C LYS A 43 -0.22 -0.44 0.92
N ASN A 44 1.01 -0.89 0.63
CA ASN A 44 1.54 -2.19 1.06
C ASN A 44 1.74 -2.25 2.57
N VAL A 45 2.36 -1.24 3.19
CA VAL A 45 2.54 -1.16 4.65
C VAL A 45 1.21 -1.05 5.37
N LYS A 46 0.24 -0.26 4.83
CA LYS A 46 -1.12 -0.22 5.37
C LYS A 46 -1.82 -1.57 5.19
N SER A 47 -1.56 -2.30 4.11
CA SER A 47 -2.09 -3.64 3.87
C SER A 47 -1.55 -4.63 4.91
N GLU A 48 -0.24 -4.65 5.17
CA GLU A 48 0.38 -5.48 6.20
C GLU A 48 -0.15 -5.14 7.61
N TYR A 49 -0.29 -3.86 7.93
CA TYR A 49 -0.72 -3.42 9.26
C TYR A 49 -2.24 -3.54 9.50
N SER A 50 -3.05 -3.60 8.43
CA SER A 50 -4.52 -3.71 8.54
C SER A 50 -5.07 -5.08 8.13
N GLY A 51 -4.21 -6.06 7.86
CA GLY A 51 -4.61 -7.42 7.52
C GLY A 51 -5.17 -7.58 6.11
N GLY A 52 -4.70 -6.79 5.14
CA GLY A 52 -5.01 -6.93 3.70
C GLY A 52 -5.90 -5.82 3.11
N ILE A 53 -5.93 -5.74 1.77
CA ILE A 53 -6.84 -4.88 1.00
C ILE A 53 -8.19 -5.60 0.88
N LYS A 54 -9.30 -4.87 1.09
CA LYS A 54 -10.63 -5.44 0.91
C LYS A 54 -10.92 -5.56 -0.58
N ARG A 55 -11.23 -6.78 -1.03
CA ARG A 55 -11.53 -7.10 -2.43
C ARG A 55 -12.87 -7.83 -2.54
N GLU A 56 -13.47 -7.74 -3.71
CA GLU A 56 -14.66 -8.49 -4.09
C GLU A 56 -14.41 -9.20 -5.41
N ILE A 57 -14.58 -10.53 -5.41
CA ILE A 57 -14.56 -11.37 -6.60
C ILE A 57 -16.01 -11.63 -6.99
N ILE A 58 -16.34 -11.43 -8.26
CA ILE A 58 -17.61 -11.81 -8.87
C ILE A 58 -17.31 -12.59 -10.15
N ILE A 59 -17.96 -13.75 -10.31
CA ILE A 59 -17.87 -14.56 -11.52
C ILE A 59 -19.25 -14.68 -12.15
N TYR A 60 -19.34 -14.37 -13.43
CA TYR A 60 -20.53 -14.49 -14.24
C TYR A 60 -20.40 -15.68 -15.20
N ASN A 61 -21.50 -16.37 -15.46
CA ASN A 61 -21.58 -17.35 -16.54
C ASN A 61 -21.73 -16.66 -17.92
N ALA A 62 -21.78 -17.45 -18.98
CA ALA A 62 -21.92 -16.97 -20.36
C ALA A 62 -23.22 -16.16 -20.62
N GLU A 63 -24.25 -16.38 -19.81
CA GLU A 63 -25.53 -15.69 -19.89
C GLU A 63 -25.54 -14.37 -19.09
N GLY A 64 -24.42 -14.01 -18.45
CA GLY A 64 -24.31 -12.82 -17.60
C GLY A 64 -24.91 -13.00 -16.20
N LYS A 65 -25.25 -14.24 -15.79
CA LYS A 65 -25.74 -14.55 -14.45
C LYS A 65 -24.57 -14.73 -13.48
N GLU A 66 -24.67 -14.11 -12.31
CA GLU A 66 -23.72 -14.30 -11.21
C GLU A 66 -23.76 -15.75 -10.71
N ILE A 67 -22.62 -16.43 -10.76
CA ILE A 67 -22.45 -17.81 -10.29
C ILE A 67 -21.55 -17.91 -9.06
N PHE A 68 -20.75 -16.89 -8.78
CA PHE A 68 -19.93 -16.82 -7.59
C PHE A 68 -19.71 -15.37 -7.17
N LYS A 69 -19.78 -15.12 -5.86
CA LYS A 69 -19.44 -13.84 -5.28
C LYS A 69 -18.81 -14.03 -3.90
N LYS A 70 -17.67 -13.38 -3.69
CA LYS A 70 -16.97 -13.37 -2.40
C LYS A 70 -16.36 -12.00 -2.17
N SER A 71 -16.64 -11.44 -0.99
CA SER A 71 -15.99 -10.22 -0.51
C SER A 71 -15.18 -10.53 0.74
N GLY A 72 -14.02 -9.91 0.89
CA GLY A 72 -13.14 -10.18 2.02
C GLY A 72 -11.81 -9.44 1.90
N LYS A 73 -10.91 -9.71 2.85
CA LYS A 73 -9.49 -9.36 2.71
C LYS A 73 -8.77 -10.64 2.32
N PHE A 74 -8.13 -10.63 1.16
CA PHE A 74 -7.39 -11.77 0.66
C PHE A 74 -6.48 -11.28 -0.45
N ASP A 75 -5.30 -11.87 -0.56
CA ASP A 75 -4.47 -11.77 -1.77
C ASP A 75 -4.87 -12.86 -2.74
N PHE A 76 -4.78 -12.55 -4.03
CA PHE A 76 -5.19 -13.47 -5.09
C PHE A 76 -4.15 -13.52 -6.21
N THR A 77 -4.09 -14.69 -6.86
CA THR A 77 -3.39 -14.91 -8.12
C THR A 77 -4.42 -15.33 -9.16
N TYR A 78 -4.25 -14.87 -10.39
CA TYR A 78 -5.10 -15.29 -11.51
C TYR A 78 -4.22 -15.87 -12.61
N ASP A 79 -4.45 -17.15 -12.94
CA ASP A 79 -3.72 -17.87 -13.97
C ASP A 79 -4.66 -18.81 -14.75
N ASP A 80 -4.64 -18.74 -16.08
CA ASP A 80 -5.36 -19.61 -17.01
C ASP A 80 -6.76 -20.09 -16.53
N LYS A 81 -7.56 -19.13 -16.03
CA LYS A 81 -8.95 -19.29 -15.53
C LYS A 81 -9.09 -19.74 -14.08
N CYS A 82 -8.02 -19.92 -13.33
CA CYS A 82 -8.06 -20.17 -11.88
C CYS A 82 -7.81 -18.86 -11.11
N ILE A 83 -8.71 -18.54 -10.19
CA ILE A 83 -8.48 -17.54 -9.15
C ILE A 83 -8.08 -18.29 -7.88
N GLU A 84 -6.84 -18.14 -7.46
CA GLU A 84 -6.38 -18.63 -6.16
C GLU A 84 -6.43 -17.49 -5.15
N TYR A 85 -7.02 -17.70 -3.98
CA TYR A 85 -6.95 -16.74 -2.88
C TYR A 85 -6.89 -17.42 -1.51
N ILE A 86 -6.27 -16.74 -0.53
CA ILE A 86 -6.24 -17.21 0.87
C ILE A 86 -7.17 -16.32 1.70
N ASP A 87 -8.19 -16.92 2.31
CA ASP A 87 -9.11 -16.19 3.19
C ASP A 87 -8.40 -15.90 4.53
N THR A 88 -8.21 -14.62 4.85
CA THR A 88 -7.47 -14.22 6.06
C THR A 88 -8.22 -14.56 7.35
N GLN A 89 -9.54 -14.82 7.30
CA GLN A 89 -10.33 -15.16 8.49
C GLN A 89 -10.23 -16.65 8.83
N THR A 90 -10.25 -17.51 7.81
CA THR A 90 -10.25 -18.97 7.97
C THR A 90 -8.88 -19.59 7.74
N ASN A 91 -7.93 -18.85 7.17
CA ASN A 91 -6.64 -19.33 6.66
C ASN A 91 -6.75 -20.45 5.61
N LEU A 92 -7.91 -20.60 4.98
CA LEU A 92 -8.10 -21.59 3.92
C LEU A 92 -7.67 -21.02 2.57
N LYS A 93 -6.93 -21.83 1.81
CA LYS A 93 -6.66 -21.59 0.40
C LYS A 93 -7.86 -22.03 -0.43
N HIS A 94 -8.36 -21.14 -1.27
CA HIS A 94 -9.44 -21.37 -2.21
C HIS A 94 -8.91 -21.27 -3.64
N ASN A 95 -9.28 -22.23 -4.48
CA ASN A 95 -9.00 -22.23 -5.91
C ASN A 95 -10.34 -22.23 -6.63
N VAL A 96 -10.63 -21.16 -7.37
CA VAL A 96 -11.91 -20.98 -8.08
C VAL A 96 -11.64 -21.05 -9.56
N PHE A 97 -12.14 -22.10 -10.22
CA PHE A 97 -12.00 -22.30 -11.65
C PHE A 97 -13.16 -21.66 -12.40
N ALA A 98 -12.83 -20.72 -13.26
CA ALA A 98 -13.73 -20.05 -14.17
C ALA A 98 -13.84 -20.88 -15.46
N GLY A 99 -15.05 -21.12 -15.97
CA GLY A 99 -15.24 -21.83 -17.24
C GLY A 99 -14.85 -20.97 -18.45
N ASP A 100 -14.70 -21.60 -19.62
CA ASP A 100 -14.22 -20.95 -20.87
C ASP A 100 -15.03 -19.72 -21.31
N ASN A 101 -16.30 -19.61 -20.89
CA ASN A 101 -17.20 -18.50 -21.20
C ASN A 101 -17.61 -17.71 -19.94
N SER A 102 -16.80 -17.73 -18.89
CA SER A 102 -17.08 -16.98 -17.66
C SER A 102 -16.34 -15.66 -17.62
N THR A 103 -16.99 -14.65 -17.05
CA THR A 103 -16.38 -13.32 -16.84
C THR A 103 -16.05 -13.16 -15.36
N VAL A 104 -14.79 -12.87 -15.06
CA VAL A 104 -14.31 -12.61 -13.70
C VAL A 104 -14.10 -11.10 -13.51
N ILE A 105 -14.74 -10.53 -12.49
CA ILE A 105 -14.55 -9.13 -12.08
C ILE A 105 -13.97 -9.11 -10.67
N ILE A 106 -12.88 -8.35 -10.48
CA ILE A 106 -12.23 -8.16 -9.18
C ILE A 106 -12.20 -6.69 -8.82
N ASN A 107 -12.99 -6.31 -7.82
CA ASN A 107 -13.07 -4.93 -7.33
C ASN A 107 -12.15 -4.76 -6.12
N GLU A 108 -11.23 -3.79 -6.17
CA GLU A 108 -10.52 -3.31 -4.97
C GLU A 108 -11.36 -2.24 -4.26
N LEU A 109 -11.90 -2.58 -3.09
CA LEU A 109 -12.73 -1.68 -2.30
C LEU A 109 -11.82 -0.80 -1.42
N LYS A 110 -11.96 0.53 -1.55
CA LYS A 110 -11.17 1.54 -0.82
C LYS A 110 -11.66 1.79 0.59
#